data_AF-D2J5X9-F1
#
_entry.id   AF-D2J5X9-F1
#
_cell.length_a   1.000
_cell.length_b   1.000
_cell.length_c   1.000
_cell.angle_alpha   90.00
_cell.angle_beta   90.00
_cell.angle_gamma   90.00
#
_symmetry.space_group_name_H-M   'P 1'
#
loop_
_entity.id
_entity.type
_entity.pdbx_description
1 polymer ?
#
loop_
_entity_poly.entity_id
_entity_poly.type
_entity_poly.pdbx_seq_one_letter_code
_entity_poly.pdbx_strand_id
1 'polypeptide(L)'
;MKSKKRMERLYDDLFSTNFLINYGYFDITPKNNQDLTELNSYGKSDAFYLKIFNMSKLAEYITYNPFYIKKFFNDRNIRSTEPIIFTIPKNNTSRREYKIPNIYSYLNLMFFMQENKKEFKEVFLTNKFSTSKFFSLPDFDFKFTDNLKKTLLYGGNHILNVDLSNFYHSLYTHSIPWVIMGKKNAKKERKVFQIN
;
A
#
# COMPACT_ATOMS: atom_id res chain seq x y z
N MET A 1 -19.97 14.28 -4.01
CA MET A 1 -18.52 14.17 -3.71
C MET A 1 -18.39 13.80 -2.25
N LYS A 2 -17.72 12.69 -1.88
CA LYS A 2 -17.46 12.42 -0.46
C LYS A 2 -16.71 13.60 0.14
N SER A 3 -17.07 14.03 1.36
CA SER A 3 -16.42 15.20 1.97
C SER A 3 -14.92 14.94 2.12
N LYS A 4 -14.09 15.97 1.90
CA LYS A 4 -12.62 15.91 2.10
C LYS A 4 -12.27 15.28 3.46
N LYS A 5 -13.06 15.61 4.48
CA LYS A 5 -12.99 15.05 5.84
C LYS A 5 -13.16 13.52 5.90
N ARG A 6 -14.01 12.94 5.04
CA ARG A 6 -14.17 11.47 4.94
C ARG A 6 -12.93 10.82 4.34
N MET A 7 -12.31 11.43 3.33
CA MET A 7 -11.06 10.94 2.75
C MET A 7 -9.89 11.03 3.72
N GLU A 8 -9.79 12.11 4.48
CA GLU A 8 -8.76 12.26 5.51
C GLU A 8 -8.86 11.17 6.58
N ARG A 9 -10.07 10.89 7.07
CA ARG A 9 -10.33 9.79 8.01
C ARG A 9 -9.95 8.44 7.42
N LEU A 10 -10.37 8.17 6.18
CA LEU A 10 -10.01 6.94 5.49
C LEU A 10 -8.49 6.75 5.45
N TYR A 11 -7.72 7.78 5.09
CA TYR A 11 -6.27 7.65 5.11
C TYR A 11 -5.70 7.48 6.52
N ASP A 12 -6.27 8.13 7.55
CA ASP A 12 -5.85 7.88 8.93
C ASP A 12 -6.05 6.40 9.33
N ASP A 13 -7.15 5.79 8.89
CA ASP A 13 -7.41 4.36 9.11
C ASP A 13 -6.43 3.49 8.32
N LEU A 14 -6.12 3.83 7.06
CA LEU A 14 -5.17 3.09 6.22
C LEU A 14 -3.74 3.12 6.78
N PHE A 15 -3.35 4.23 7.43
CA PHE A 15 -2.04 4.34 8.09
C PHE A 15 -2.05 3.78 9.53
N SER A 16 -3.17 3.27 10.03
CA SER A 16 -3.21 2.66 11.35
C SER A 16 -2.38 1.37 11.40
N THR A 17 -1.81 1.08 12.57
CA THR A 17 -1.04 -0.15 12.83
C THR A 17 -1.88 -1.39 12.51
N ASN A 18 -3.14 -1.36 12.93
CA ASN A 18 -4.08 -2.44 12.69
C ASN A 18 -4.29 -2.67 11.19
N PHE A 19 -4.47 -1.60 10.40
CA PHE A 19 -4.68 -1.75 8.96
C PHE A 19 -3.43 -2.27 8.25
N LEU A 20 -2.28 -1.61 8.44
CA LEU A 20 -1.04 -1.97 7.75
C LEU A 20 -0.62 -3.40 8.06
N ILE A 21 -0.69 -3.83 9.32
CA ILE A 21 -0.26 -5.19 9.69
C ILE A 21 -1.25 -6.24 9.20
N ASN A 22 -2.56 -6.05 9.46
CA ASN A 22 -3.53 -7.08 9.14
C ASN A 22 -3.86 -7.16 7.66
N TYR A 23 -3.91 -6.02 6.95
CA TYR A 23 -4.29 -5.99 5.54
C TYR A 23 -3.10 -5.70 4.62
N GLY A 24 -2.16 -4.86 5.04
CA GLY A 24 -1.05 -4.46 4.19
C GLY A 24 0.01 -5.55 3.96
N TYR A 25 0.36 -6.34 4.98
CA TYR A 25 1.44 -7.33 4.84
C TYR A 25 1.12 -8.47 3.86
N PHE A 26 -0.12 -8.97 3.90
CA PHE A 26 -0.60 -10.03 3.01
C PHE A 26 -1.42 -9.52 1.81
N ASP A 27 -1.42 -8.20 1.58
CA ASP A 27 -2.18 -7.52 0.51
C ASP A 27 -3.65 -7.97 0.45
N ILE A 28 -4.33 -7.90 1.60
CA ILE A 28 -5.70 -8.37 1.76
C ILE A 28 -6.65 -7.25 1.38
N THR A 29 -7.55 -7.53 0.45
CA THR A 29 -8.65 -6.62 0.15
C THR A 29 -9.81 -6.87 1.13
N PRO A 30 -10.25 -5.87 1.91
CA PRO A 30 -11.41 -6.02 2.79
C PRO A 30 -12.68 -6.20 1.95
N LYS A 31 -13.49 -7.22 2.25
CA LYS A 31 -14.68 -7.57 1.44
C LYS A 31 -15.89 -6.67 1.67
N ASN A 32 -15.98 -5.97 2.81
CA ASN A 32 -17.13 -5.14 3.17
C ASN A 32 -16.67 -3.86 3.89
N ASN A 33 -17.30 -2.74 3.52
CA ASN A 33 -16.99 -1.38 4.00
C ASN A 33 -17.45 -1.07 5.42
N GLN A 34 -18.04 -2.05 6.10
CA GLN A 34 -18.79 -1.77 7.31
C GLN A 34 -18.05 -2.12 8.58
N ASP A 35 -17.05 -3.02 8.56
CA ASP A 35 -16.29 -3.31 9.77
C ASP A 35 -14.90 -3.86 9.47
N LEU A 36 -13.86 -3.05 9.75
CA LEU A 36 -12.47 -3.52 9.86
C LEU A 36 -12.26 -4.48 11.05
N THR A 37 -13.29 -4.67 11.88
CA THR A 37 -13.27 -5.46 13.13
C THR A 37 -13.60 -6.94 12.89
N GLU A 38 -14.28 -7.30 11.79
CA GLU A 38 -14.64 -8.70 11.46
C GLU A 38 -13.56 -9.39 10.60
N LEU A 39 -12.35 -9.44 11.14
CA LEU A 39 -11.12 -9.87 10.46
C LEU A 39 -11.12 -11.34 9.97
N ASN A 40 -11.98 -12.20 10.53
CA ASN A 40 -11.77 -13.66 10.48
C ASN A 40 -12.59 -14.42 9.43
N SER A 41 -13.51 -13.77 8.71
CA SER A 41 -14.49 -14.49 7.88
C SER A 41 -14.46 -14.13 6.40
N TYR A 42 -13.97 -12.94 6.03
CA TYR A 42 -14.28 -12.40 4.69
C TYR A 42 -13.16 -11.72 3.91
N GLY A 43 -11.96 -11.48 4.47
CA GLY A 43 -10.82 -11.01 3.65
C GLY A 43 -10.51 -11.98 2.51
N LYS A 44 -10.35 -11.47 1.28
CA LYS A 44 -9.87 -12.29 0.15
C LYS A 44 -8.39 -12.00 -0.05
N SER A 45 -7.57 -13.03 0.08
CA SER A 45 -6.21 -13.07 -0.45
C SER A 45 -6.18 -14.20 -1.48
N ASP A 46 -5.63 -13.93 -2.66
CA ASP A 46 -5.47 -14.94 -3.71
C ASP A 46 -4.38 -15.97 -3.34
N ALA A 47 -3.52 -15.65 -2.37
CA ALA A 47 -2.36 -16.43 -2.00
C ALA A 47 -2.47 -17.11 -0.62
N PHE A 48 -3.21 -16.54 0.34
CA PHE A 48 -3.17 -16.99 1.73
C PHE A 48 -4.53 -17.35 2.31
N TYR A 49 -4.56 -18.43 3.09
CA TYR A 49 -5.71 -18.79 3.91
C TYR A 49 -5.66 -18.07 5.25
N LEU A 50 -6.38 -16.96 5.35
CA LEU A 50 -6.25 -15.98 6.44
C LEU A 50 -6.68 -16.48 7.82
N LYS A 51 -7.50 -17.53 7.88
CA LYS A 51 -7.84 -18.15 9.18
C LYS A 51 -6.62 -18.80 9.86
N ILE A 52 -5.62 -19.18 9.06
CA ILE A 52 -4.36 -19.76 9.55
C ILE A 52 -3.25 -18.70 9.51
N PHE A 53 -3.13 -17.98 8.39
CA PHE A 53 -2.08 -16.98 8.18
C PHE A 53 -2.65 -15.56 8.33
N ASN A 54 -2.66 -15.06 9.57
CA ASN A 54 -3.00 -13.66 9.88
C ASN A 54 -1.97 -13.04 10.84
N MET A 55 -2.00 -11.72 10.95
CA MET A 55 -1.09 -10.94 11.77
C MET A 55 -1.77 -10.28 12.98
N SER A 56 -2.95 -10.76 13.38
CA SER A 56 -3.77 -10.11 14.42
C SER A 56 -3.03 -9.99 15.75
N LYS A 57 -2.36 -11.07 16.18
CA LYS A 57 -1.56 -11.06 17.42
C LYS A 57 -0.34 -10.14 17.33
N LEU A 58 0.27 -10.02 16.14
CA LEU A 58 1.39 -9.11 15.93
C LEU A 58 0.91 -7.65 15.99
N ALA A 59 -0.23 -7.35 15.35
CA ALA A 59 -0.85 -6.03 15.39
C ALA A 59 -1.19 -5.62 16.84
N GLU A 60 -1.79 -6.55 17.59
CA GLU A 60 -2.09 -6.41 19.01
C GLU A 60 -0.82 -6.10 19.83
N TYR A 61 0.20 -6.95 19.69
CA TYR A 61 1.48 -6.78 20.39
C TYR A 61 2.12 -5.42 20.13
N ILE A 62 2.19 -5.00 18.85
CA ILE A 62 2.80 -3.72 18.47
C ILE A 62 1.99 -2.54 19.04
N THR A 63 0.66 -2.65 19.04
CA THR A 63 -0.24 -1.60 19.55
C THR A 63 -0.08 -1.42 21.05
N TYR A 64 0.06 -2.50 21.82
CA TYR A 64 0.21 -2.43 23.29
C TYR A 64 1.64 -2.18 23.77
N ASN A 65 2.66 -2.36 22.91
CA ASN A 65 4.07 -2.23 23.30
C ASN A 65 4.83 -1.13 22.50
N PRO A 66 4.30 0.09 22.33
CA PRO A 66 4.88 1.09 21.43
C PRO A 66 6.30 1.51 21.83
N PHE A 67 6.62 1.51 23.13
CA PHE A 67 7.95 1.86 23.62
C PHE A 67 9.02 0.85 23.15
N TYR A 68 8.78 -0.45 23.34
CA TYR A 68 9.72 -1.50 22.97
C TYR A 68 9.91 -1.58 21.46
N ILE A 69 8.82 -1.44 20.72
CA ILE A 69 8.84 -1.41 19.27
C ILE A 69 9.66 -0.22 18.76
N LYS A 70 9.40 0.99 19.28
CA LYS A 70 10.17 2.16 18.90
C LYS A 70 11.66 1.96 19.22
N LYS A 71 11.99 1.41 20.40
CA LYS A 71 13.38 1.10 20.76
C LYS A 71 14.02 0.10 19.80
N PHE A 72 13.30 -0.93 19.39
CA PHE A 72 13.79 -1.97 18.48
C PHE A 72 14.10 -1.41 17.09
N PHE A 73 13.27 -0.49 16.58
CA PHE A 73 13.43 0.10 15.25
C PHE A 73 14.27 1.39 15.22
N ASN A 74 14.60 1.96 16.38
CA ASN A 74 15.50 3.12 16.50
C ASN A 74 16.99 2.73 16.45
N ASP A 75 17.29 1.45 16.30
CA ASP A 75 18.66 0.97 16.13
C ASP A 75 19.16 1.32 14.72
N ARG A 76 20.26 2.07 14.63
CA ARG A 76 20.76 2.64 13.36
C ARG A 76 21.27 1.58 12.38
N ASN A 77 21.43 0.34 12.84
CA ASN A 77 21.86 -0.79 12.03
C ASN A 77 20.67 -1.43 11.30
N ILE A 78 20.23 -0.78 10.23
CA ILE A 78 19.28 -1.38 9.29
C ILE A 78 19.95 -2.58 8.63
N ARG A 79 19.41 -3.77 8.91
CA ARG A 79 19.91 -5.01 8.31
C ARG A 79 19.26 -5.24 6.94
N SER A 80 20.06 -5.64 5.96
CA SER A 80 19.53 -6.17 4.71
C SER A 80 18.79 -7.48 4.97
N THR A 81 17.65 -7.65 4.33
CA THR A 81 16.82 -8.84 4.45
C THR A 81 16.40 -9.33 3.07
N GLU A 82 16.08 -10.61 2.97
CA GLU A 82 15.55 -11.20 1.75
C GLU A 82 14.04 -11.45 1.87
N PRO A 83 13.28 -11.25 0.77
CA PRO A 83 11.88 -11.60 0.74
C PRO A 83 11.68 -13.12 0.65
N ILE A 84 10.52 -13.60 1.09
CA ILE A 84 10.08 -14.97 0.83
C ILE A 84 9.50 -15.00 -0.60
N ILE A 85 10.05 -15.86 -1.45
CA ILE A 85 9.63 -16.02 -2.84
C ILE A 85 8.76 -17.27 -2.96
N PHE A 86 7.60 -17.14 -3.60
CA PHE A 86 6.68 -18.25 -3.84
C PHE A 86 5.92 -18.06 -5.16
N THR A 87 5.24 -19.10 -5.65
CA THR A 87 4.47 -19.01 -6.90
C THR A 87 3.02 -19.45 -6.70
N ILE A 88 2.10 -18.74 -7.35
CA ILE A 88 0.69 -19.12 -7.43
C ILE A 88 0.27 -19.36 -8.88
N PRO A 89 -0.71 -20.23 -9.17
CA PRO A 89 -1.26 -20.37 -10.51
C PRO A 89 -1.89 -19.06 -10.98
N LYS A 90 -1.52 -18.58 -12.17
CA LYS A 90 -2.21 -17.48 -12.85
C LYS A 90 -3.33 -18.01 -13.76
N ASN A 91 -3.09 -19.17 -14.36
CA ASN A 91 -3.97 -19.94 -15.21
C ASN A 91 -3.48 -21.41 -15.19
N ASN A 92 -4.20 -22.32 -15.84
CA ASN A 92 -3.83 -23.74 -15.86
C ASN A 92 -2.41 -24.02 -16.40
N THR A 93 -1.84 -23.10 -17.18
CA THR A 93 -0.56 -23.27 -17.88
C THR A 93 0.57 -22.38 -17.37
N SER A 94 0.28 -21.36 -16.55
CA SER A 94 1.30 -20.39 -16.12
C SER A 94 1.22 -20.06 -14.64
N ARG A 95 2.39 -19.76 -14.07
CA ARG A 95 2.55 -19.40 -12.67
C ARG A 95 3.01 -17.95 -12.55
N ARG A 96 2.56 -17.27 -11.49
CA ARG A 96 3.02 -15.93 -11.12
C ARG A 96 3.92 -16.07 -9.90
N GLU A 97 5.13 -15.53 -9.99
CA GLU A 97 6.03 -15.37 -8.85
C GLU A 97 5.55 -14.18 -8.00
N TYR A 98 5.46 -14.40 -6.69
CA TYR A 98 5.18 -13.39 -5.68
C TYR A 98 6.32 -13.34 -4.68
N LYS A 99 6.47 -12.17 -4.06
CA LYS A 99 7.46 -11.89 -3.03
C LYS A 99 6.77 -11.29 -1.81
N ILE A 100 6.88 -11.96 -0.67
CA ILE A 100 6.51 -11.38 0.62
C ILE A 100 7.76 -10.70 1.20
N PRO A 101 7.71 -9.40 1.54
CA PRO A 101 8.82 -8.74 2.19
C PRO A 101 9.11 -9.39 3.55
N ASN A 102 10.38 -9.43 3.96
CA ASN A 102 10.71 -9.83 5.33
C ASN A 102 9.96 -8.94 6.32
N ILE A 103 9.41 -9.54 7.37
CA ILE A 103 8.59 -8.81 8.35
C ILE A 103 9.35 -7.65 9.01
N TYR A 104 10.66 -7.79 9.27
CA TYR A 104 11.48 -6.71 9.82
C TYR A 104 11.51 -5.49 8.88
N SER A 105 11.79 -5.73 7.59
CA SER A 105 11.84 -4.67 6.58
C SER A 105 10.48 -4.06 6.29
N TYR A 106 9.42 -4.87 6.35
CA TYR A 106 8.06 -4.38 6.24
C TYR A 106 7.70 -3.47 7.41
N LEU A 107 8.01 -3.86 8.65
CA LEU A 107 7.73 -3.06 9.84
C LEU A 107 8.51 -1.75 9.83
N ASN A 108 9.78 -1.75 9.41
CA ASN A 108 10.54 -0.51 9.19
C ASN A 108 9.81 0.46 8.24
N LEU A 109 9.34 -0.05 7.10
CA LEU A 109 8.58 0.75 6.14
C LEU A 109 7.26 1.26 6.75
N MET A 110 6.55 0.40 7.48
CA MET A 110 5.31 0.75 8.17
C MET A 110 5.52 1.91 9.15
N PHE A 111 6.54 1.84 10.02
CA PHE A 111 6.83 2.92 10.98
C PHE A 111 7.22 4.20 10.27
N PHE A 112 8.06 4.13 9.23
CA PHE A 112 8.38 5.29 8.41
C PHE A 112 7.13 5.93 7.80
N MET A 113 6.21 5.13 7.25
CA MET A 113 4.94 5.63 6.70
C MET A 113 4.05 6.26 7.78
N GLN A 114 4.03 5.72 9.00
CA GLN A 114 3.26 6.27 10.10
C GLN A 114 3.81 7.60 10.61
N GLU A 115 5.13 7.71 10.76
CA GLU A 115 5.80 8.95 11.17
C GLU A 115 5.59 10.06 10.13
N ASN A 116 5.60 9.70 8.85
CA ASN A 116 5.43 10.64 7.73
C ASN A 116 3.98 10.69 7.19
N LYS A 117 3.00 10.14 7.92
CA LYS A 117 1.62 9.98 7.41
C LYS A 117 0.97 11.28 6.95
N LYS A 118 1.32 12.41 7.57
CA LYS A 118 0.78 13.72 7.21
C LYS A 118 1.18 14.11 5.78
N GLU A 119 2.44 13.89 5.42
CA GLU A 119 2.97 14.16 4.09
C GLU A 119 2.32 13.25 3.05
N PHE A 120 2.25 11.94 3.32
CA PHE A 120 1.56 11.01 2.42
C PHE A 120 0.11 11.40 2.17
N LYS A 121 -0.64 11.75 3.24
CA LYS A 121 -2.03 12.21 3.11
C LYS A 121 -2.14 13.46 2.26
N GLU A 122 -1.27 14.44 2.49
CA GLU A 122 -1.26 15.67 1.71
C GLU A 122 -1.03 15.37 0.22
N VAL A 123 -0.01 14.58 -0.12
CA VAL A 123 0.29 14.18 -1.50
C VAL A 123 -0.90 13.45 -2.14
N PHE A 124 -1.52 12.50 -1.44
CA PHE A 124 -2.63 11.73 -1.99
C PHE A 124 -3.91 12.56 -2.18
N LEU A 125 -4.21 13.46 -1.26
CA LEU A 125 -5.39 14.32 -1.33
C LEU A 125 -5.24 15.44 -2.36
N THR A 126 -4.03 16.01 -2.49
CA THR A 126 -3.75 17.11 -3.42
C THR A 126 -3.62 16.65 -4.87
N ASN A 127 -3.19 15.41 -5.12
CA ASN A 127 -3.00 14.90 -6.47
C ASN A 127 -4.34 14.74 -7.21
N LYS A 128 -4.65 15.67 -8.12
CA LYS A 128 -5.89 15.67 -8.92
C LYS A 128 -5.88 14.64 -10.05
N PHE A 129 -4.71 14.22 -10.50
CA PHE A 129 -4.54 13.33 -11.65
C PHE A 129 -4.56 11.85 -11.27
N SER A 130 -4.18 11.54 -10.03
CA SER A 130 -4.25 10.18 -9.53
C SER A 130 -5.70 9.81 -9.24
N THR A 131 -6.19 8.82 -9.98
CA THR A 131 -7.47 8.19 -9.70
C THR A 131 -7.30 7.04 -8.68
N SER A 132 -6.07 6.53 -8.49
CA SER A 132 -5.68 5.47 -7.53
C SER A 132 -6.13 5.74 -6.09
N LYS A 133 -6.31 7.01 -5.70
CA LYS A 133 -6.90 7.41 -4.41
C LYS A 133 -8.35 6.95 -4.20
N PHE A 134 -8.96 6.34 -5.21
CA PHE A 134 -10.30 5.79 -5.15
C PHE A 134 -10.35 4.27 -5.45
N PHE A 135 -9.24 3.63 -5.80
CA PHE A 135 -9.24 2.20 -6.16
C PHE A 135 -8.82 1.33 -4.99
N SER A 136 -9.44 0.15 -4.88
CA SER A 136 -9.13 -0.86 -3.86
C SER A 136 -9.27 -0.38 -2.40
N LEU A 137 -9.89 0.77 -2.21
CA LEU A 137 -10.21 1.30 -0.90
C LEU A 137 -11.61 0.82 -0.52
N PRO A 138 -11.84 0.43 0.75
CA PRO A 138 -13.14 -0.07 1.19
C PRO A 138 -14.22 0.90 0.70
N ASP A 139 -14.06 2.15 1.09
CA ASP A 139 -14.99 3.23 0.84
C ASP A 139 -15.47 3.37 -0.63
N PHE A 140 -14.72 2.91 -1.63
CA PHE A 140 -15.01 3.07 -3.05
C PHE A 140 -15.29 1.75 -3.74
N ASP A 141 -16.56 1.52 -4.07
CA ASP A 141 -16.99 0.31 -4.75
C ASP A 141 -16.71 0.33 -6.26
N PHE A 142 -16.90 -0.84 -6.89
CA PHE A 142 -16.77 -0.98 -8.34
C PHE A 142 -17.68 -0.01 -9.11
N LYS A 143 -18.91 0.23 -8.61
CA LYS A 143 -19.86 1.14 -9.25
C LYS A 143 -19.34 2.58 -9.27
N PHE A 144 -18.74 3.04 -8.18
CA PHE A 144 -18.10 4.36 -8.11
C PHE A 144 -16.96 4.47 -9.12
N THR A 145 -16.06 3.48 -9.15
CA THR A 145 -14.89 3.50 -10.05
C THR A 145 -15.29 3.42 -11.53
N ASP A 146 -16.30 2.61 -11.87
CA ASP A 146 -16.85 2.53 -13.23
C ASP A 146 -17.51 3.84 -13.68
N ASN A 147 -18.28 4.48 -12.79
CA ASN A 147 -18.86 5.79 -13.07
C ASN A 147 -17.78 6.85 -13.28
N LEU A 148 -16.74 6.87 -12.43
CA LEU A 148 -15.61 7.79 -12.57
C LEU A 148 -14.89 7.59 -13.91
N LYS A 149 -14.65 6.35 -14.31
CA LYS A 149 -14.11 6.00 -15.63
C LYS A 149 -15.00 6.54 -16.77
N LYS A 150 -16.32 6.31 -16.71
CA LYS A 150 -17.28 6.80 -17.71
C LYS A 150 -17.29 8.32 -17.80
N THR A 151 -17.25 9.02 -16.67
CA THR A 151 -17.17 10.49 -16.64
C THR A 151 -15.88 11.01 -17.27
N LEU A 152 -14.73 10.38 -16.99
CA LEU A 152 -13.45 10.77 -17.59
C LEU A 152 -13.38 10.54 -19.10
N LEU A 153 -14.10 9.53 -19.61
CA LEU A 153 -14.17 9.20 -21.03
C LEU A 153 -15.32 9.90 -21.77
N TYR A 154 -16.16 10.65 -21.07
CA TYR A 154 -17.35 11.27 -21.65
C TYR A 154 -16.96 12.26 -22.76
N GLY A 155 -17.59 12.11 -23.94
CA GLY A 155 -17.31 12.95 -25.12
C GLY A 155 -16.10 12.51 -25.95
N GLY A 156 -15.40 11.43 -25.56
CA GLY A 156 -14.35 10.83 -26.37
C GLY A 156 -14.93 9.87 -27.42
N ASN A 157 -14.51 10.00 -28.68
CA ASN A 157 -14.93 9.11 -29.76
C ASN A 157 -14.03 7.87 -29.94
N HIS A 158 -12.87 7.85 -29.27
CA HIS A 158 -11.87 6.79 -29.39
C HIS A 158 -11.24 6.51 -28.01
N ILE A 159 -10.97 5.24 -27.71
CA ILE A 159 -10.33 4.80 -26.47
C ILE A 159 -9.01 4.08 -26.82
N LEU A 160 -7.90 4.61 -26.33
CA LEU A 160 -6.61 3.94 -26.39
C LEU A 160 -6.42 3.11 -25.12
N ASN A 161 -6.39 1.79 -25.27
CA ASN A 161 -6.07 0.88 -24.18
C ASN A 161 -4.56 0.60 -24.20
N VAL A 162 -3.87 0.96 -23.12
CA VAL A 162 -2.43 0.70 -22.93
C VAL A 162 -2.26 -0.14 -21.67
N ASP A 163 -1.38 -1.13 -21.74
CA ASP A 163 -0.96 -1.93 -20.59
C ASP A 163 0.57 -1.98 -20.52
N LEU A 164 1.11 -2.13 -19.30
CA LEU A 164 2.55 -2.18 -19.05
C LEU A 164 2.96 -3.61 -18.73
N SER A 165 3.71 -4.23 -19.65
CA SER A 165 4.27 -5.56 -19.45
C SER A 165 5.18 -5.59 -18.21
N ASN A 166 4.95 -6.55 -17.32
CA ASN A 166 5.75 -6.77 -16.10
C ASN A 166 5.96 -5.50 -15.27
N PHE A 167 4.91 -4.68 -15.12
CA PHE A 167 4.96 -3.34 -14.49
C PHE A 167 5.90 -3.26 -13.28
N TYR A 168 5.68 -4.07 -12.24
CA TYR A 168 6.49 -3.98 -11.02
C TYR A 168 7.98 -4.27 -11.23
N HIS A 169 8.32 -5.22 -12.10
CA HIS A 169 9.71 -5.59 -12.40
C HIS A 169 10.39 -4.61 -13.36
N SER A 170 9.61 -3.87 -14.16
CA SER A 170 10.14 -2.88 -15.12
C SER A 170 10.29 -1.47 -14.53
N LEU A 171 9.87 -1.25 -13.28
CA LEU A 171 10.05 0.04 -12.61
C LEU A 171 11.53 0.29 -12.30
N TYR A 172 12.13 1.25 -13.00
CA TYR A 172 13.43 1.81 -12.66
C TYR A 172 13.34 2.50 -11.30
N THR A 173 14.01 1.98 -10.27
CA THR A 173 13.85 2.44 -8.87
C THR A 173 14.08 3.94 -8.67
N HIS A 174 14.96 4.56 -9.46
CA HIS A 174 15.19 6.00 -9.42
C HIS A 174 14.04 6.83 -10.01
N SER A 175 13.15 6.24 -10.80
CA SER A 175 11.96 6.94 -11.31
C SER A 175 10.93 7.20 -10.22
N ILE A 176 10.86 6.35 -9.18
CA ILE A 176 9.91 6.49 -8.06
C ILE A 176 10.05 7.86 -7.37
N PRO A 177 11.23 8.26 -6.83
CA PRO A 177 11.37 9.58 -6.25
C PRO A 177 11.23 10.71 -7.28
N TRP A 178 11.57 10.47 -8.55
CA TRP A 178 11.40 11.49 -9.60
C TRP A 178 9.93 11.81 -9.86
N VAL A 179 9.06 10.82 -9.81
CA VAL A 179 7.61 11.01 -9.97
C VAL A 179 7.01 11.73 -8.77
N ILE A 180 7.50 11.44 -7.56
CA ILE A 180 6.96 12.00 -6.31
C ILE A 180 7.35 13.48 -6.14
N MET A 181 8.64 13.79 -6.22
CA MET A 181 9.15 15.13 -5.86
C MET A 181 9.86 15.87 -7.01
N GLY A 182 9.91 15.26 -8.19
CA GLY A 182 10.63 15.79 -9.35
C GLY A 182 12.11 15.38 -9.38
N LYS A 183 12.62 15.12 -10.59
CA LYS A 183 14.01 14.66 -10.81
C LYS A 183 15.07 15.58 -10.19
N LYS A 184 14.89 16.91 -10.28
CA LYS A 184 15.85 17.90 -9.75
C LYS A 184 15.95 17.82 -8.22
N ASN A 185 14.81 17.81 -7.53
CA ASN A 185 14.76 17.73 -6.06
C ASN A 185 15.25 16.37 -5.58
N ALA A 186 14.82 15.28 -6.22
CA ALA A 186 15.27 13.94 -5.88
C ALA A 186 16.80 13.77 -5.98
N LYS A 187 17.44 14.36 -6.99
CA LYS A 187 18.91 14.36 -7.10
C LYS A 187 19.60 15.18 -6.01
N LYS A 188 18.97 16.26 -5.55
CA LYS A 188 19.50 17.13 -4.48
C LYS A 188 19.45 16.40 -3.14
N GLU A 189 18.30 15.82 -2.79
CA GLU A 189 18.10 15.07 -1.54
C GLU A 189 18.93 13.78 -1.50
N ARG A 190 19.15 13.10 -2.63
CA ARG A 190 19.98 11.88 -2.67
C ARG A 190 21.40 12.10 -2.12
N LYS A 191 21.98 13.30 -2.31
CA LYS A 191 23.30 13.62 -1.76
C LYS A 191 23.30 13.76 -0.24
N VAL A 192 22.15 14.10 0.36
CA VAL A 192 21.97 14.23 1.81
C VAL A 192 21.90 12.85 2.47
N PHE A 193 21.24 11.88 1.82
CA PHE A 193 21.14 10.49 2.31
C PHE A 193 22.37 9.61 2.02
N GLN A 194 23.39 10.14 1.32
CA GLN A 194 24.67 9.46 1.10
C GLN A 194 25.75 9.80 2.14
N ILE A 195 25.37 10.49 3.23
CA ILE A 195 26.28 10.79 4.34
C ILE A 195 25.82 10.00 5.58
N ASN A 196 26.44 8.84 5.77
CA ASN A 196 26.91 8.22 7.01
C ASN A 196 27.20 6.73 6.75
#